data_AF-A0A1H2LJF4-F1
#
_entry.id   AF-A0A1H2LJF4-F1
#
_cell.length_a   1.000
_cell.length_b   1.000
_cell.length_c   1.000
_cell.angle_alpha   90.00
_cell.angle_beta   90.00
_cell.angle_gamma   90.00
#
_symmetry.space_group_name_H-M   'P 1'
#
loop_
_entity.id
_entity.type
_entity.pdbx_description
1 polymer ?
#
loop_
_entity_poly.entity_id
_entity_poly.type
_entity_poly.pdbx_seq_one_letter_code
_entity_poly.pdbx_strand_id
1 'polypeptide(L)'
;MYRQYSFPRGGFGSAVTASLAPVNPVKRLLLGSGRISDALRGELAAEGIVFAEEGLAGSVRYRDYRDHRMNLGNEIEGTAGAIVLTAGRLVVWISRGPHRGKHIDVPLSDGRPAGIDVRAELGRVVFGYDPGRFHPDRSGRVEVHLKTPSAPELAQRLG
;
A
#
# COMPACT_ATOMS: atom_id res chain seq x y z
N MET A 1 -30.49 8.87 57.52
CA MET A 1 -30.72 7.61 56.80
C MET A 1 -29.76 7.59 55.60
N TYR A 2 -28.75 6.70 55.62
CA TYR A 2 -27.83 6.21 54.55
C TYR A 2 -27.40 7.13 53.38
N ARG A 3 -26.17 7.18 52.84
CA ARG A 3 -24.81 6.65 53.13
C ARG A 3 -23.89 7.36 52.11
N GLN A 4 -22.63 7.61 52.47
CA GLN A 4 -21.56 8.06 51.58
C GLN A 4 -21.36 7.14 50.37
N TYR A 5 -20.95 7.72 49.23
CA TYR A 5 -19.92 7.12 48.38
C TYR A 5 -18.96 8.20 47.85
N SER A 6 -17.72 8.07 48.28
CA SER A 6 -16.52 8.71 47.72
C SER A 6 -15.88 7.70 46.77
N PHE A 7 -15.47 8.13 45.58
CA PHE A 7 -14.57 7.40 44.68
C PHE A 7 -13.70 8.41 43.91
N PRO A 8 -12.51 8.01 43.41
CA PRO A 8 -11.27 8.76 43.59
C PRO A 8 -10.72 9.37 42.30
N ARG A 9 -9.64 10.16 42.47
CA ARG A 9 -8.70 10.53 41.41
C ARG A 9 -7.94 9.30 40.89
N GLY A 10 -7.83 9.19 39.57
CA GLY A 10 -6.97 8.29 38.81
C GLY A 10 -7.51 8.27 37.38
N GLY A 11 -6.77 8.43 36.30
CA GLY A 11 -5.36 8.48 36.00
C GLY A 11 -5.32 8.51 34.47
N PHE A 12 -4.66 9.50 33.89
CA PHE A 12 -4.42 9.54 32.45
C PHE A 12 -3.53 8.36 32.07
N GLY A 13 -3.94 7.56 31.07
CA GLY A 13 -3.11 6.49 30.55
C GLY A 13 -3.85 5.40 29.77
N SER A 14 -4.70 5.76 28.80
CA SER A 14 -5.09 4.77 27.78
C SER A 14 -3.93 4.60 26.80
N ALA A 15 -3.08 3.62 27.05
CA ALA A 15 -2.23 3.04 26.03
C ALA A 15 -3.12 2.32 25.02
N VAL A 16 -3.35 2.96 23.86
CA VAL A 16 -3.94 2.33 22.69
C VAL A 16 -2.91 1.32 22.19
N THR A 17 -2.98 0.09 22.70
CA THR A 17 -2.23 -1.03 22.16
C THR A 17 -2.86 -1.34 20.80
N ALA A 18 -2.20 -0.90 19.73
CA ALA A 18 -2.54 -1.29 18.37
C ALA A 18 -2.40 -2.81 18.27
N SER A 19 -3.54 -3.51 18.35
CA SER A 19 -3.63 -4.93 18.09
C SER A 19 -3.34 -5.16 16.60
N LEU A 20 -2.08 -5.46 16.29
CA LEU A 20 -1.67 -5.99 15.00
C LEU A 20 -2.39 -7.33 14.80
N ALA A 21 -3.45 -7.33 14.00
CA ALA A 21 -4.11 -8.57 13.59
C ALA A 21 -3.05 -9.50 12.97
N PRO A 22 -2.92 -10.76 13.44
CA PRO A 22 -1.91 -11.68 12.91
C PRO A 22 -2.21 -11.96 11.43
N VAL A 23 -1.28 -11.57 10.58
CA VAL A 23 -1.33 -11.81 9.14
C VAL A 23 -1.27 -13.31 8.91
N ASN A 24 -2.31 -13.90 8.31
CA ASN A 24 -2.44 -15.34 8.14
C ASN A 24 -1.24 -15.92 7.34
N PRO A 25 -0.42 -16.81 7.95
CA PRO A 25 0.84 -17.28 7.35
C PRO A 25 0.63 -18.10 6.07
N VAL A 26 -0.53 -18.75 5.91
CA VAL A 26 -0.87 -19.52 4.71
C VAL A 26 -1.10 -18.60 3.50
N LYS A 27 -1.73 -17.44 3.71
CA LYS A 27 -1.92 -16.44 2.64
C LYS A 27 -0.58 -15.88 2.16
N ARG A 28 0.39 -15.74 3.07
CA ARG A 28 1.76 -15.27 2.77
C ARG A 28 2.59 -16.29 1.99
N LEU A 29 2.32 -17.59 2.16
CA LEU A 29 2.94 -18.63 1.35
C LEU A 29 2.36 -18.68 -0.07
N LEU A 30 1.05 -18.46 -0.21
CA LEU A 30 0.33 -18.57 -1.49
C LEU A 30 0.40 -17.31 -2.37
N LEU A 31 0.53 -16.13 -1.78
CA LEU A 31 0.55 -14.84 -2.49
C LEU A 31 1.96 -14.26 -2.68
N GLY A 32 2.97 -14.91 -2.09
CA GLY A 32 4.34 -14.40 -1.98
C GLY A 32 4.55 -13.57 -0.72
N SER A 33 5.82 -13.27 -0.42
CA SER A 33 6.19 -12.60 0.83
C SER A 33 5.73 -11.15 0.92
N GLY A 34 5.38 -10.51 -0.21
CA GLY A 34 5.09 -9.08 -0.28
C GLY A 34 6.26 -8.22 0.24
N ARG A 35 7.50 -8.74 0.16
CA ARG A 35 8.71 -8.05 0.62
C ARG A 35 9.49 -7.54 -0.59
N ILE A 36 10.08 -6.36 -0.43
CA ILE A 36 11.08 -5.84 -1.37
C ILE A 36 12.40 -6.60 -1.18
N SER A 37 13.22 -6.66 -2.23
CA SER A 37 14.56 -7.26 -2.13
C SER A 37 15.46 -6.44 -1.20
N ASP A 38 16.43 -7.08 -0.55
CA ASP A 38 17.35 -6.39 0.36
C ASP A 38 18.19 -5.33 -0.37
N ALA A 39 18.52 -5.56 -1.64
CA ALA A 39 19.18 -4.57 -2.49
C ALA A 39 18.32 -3.31 -2.67
N LEU A 40 17.04 -3.47 -3.04
CA LEU A 40 16.11 -2.35 -3.21
C LEU A 40 15.83 -1.65 -1.87
N ARG A 41 15.75 -2.42 -0.77
CA ARG A 41 15.66 -1.83 0.57
C ARG A 41 16.87 -0.97 0.88
N GLY A 42 18.08 -1.43 0.55
CA GLY A 42 19.32 -0.68 0.74
C GLY A 42 19.34 0.64 -0.02
N GLU A 43 18.92 0.63 -1.29
CA GLU A 43 18.76 1.84 -2.11
C GLU A 43 17.76 2.83 -1.47
N LEU A 44 16.56 2.35 -1.12
CA LEU A 44 15.51 3.19 -0.52
C LEU A 44 15.91 3.70 0.87
N ALA A 45 16.65 2.91 1.64
CA ALA A 45 17.17 3.32 2.93
C ALA A 45 18.21 4.45 2.80
N ALA A 46 19.06 4.40 1.77
CA ALA A 46 20.00 5.47 1.48
C ALA A 46 19.30 6.79 1.07
N GLU A 47 18.11 6.69 0.48
CA GLU A 47 17.26 7.84 0.13
C GLU A 47 16.47 8.42 1.32
N GLY A 48 16.45 7.72 2.46
CA GLY A 48 15.66 8.10 3.62
C GLY A 48 14.20 7.63 3.51
N ILE A 49 13.94 6.44 4.05
CA ILE A 49 12.59 5.88 4.15
C ILE A 49 11.78 6.72 5.16
N VAL A 50 10.70 7.33 4.66
CA VAL A 50 9.72 8.07 5.47
C VAL A 50 8.64 7.12 5.96
N PHE A 51 8.26 6.15 5.13
CA PHE A 51 7.27 5.12 5.46
C PHE A 51 7.61 3.83 4.73
N ALA A 52 7.48 2.68 5.42
CA ALA A 52 7.60 1.38 4.80
C ALA A 52 6.65 0.38 5.48
N GLU A 53 5.82 -0.27 4.68
CA GLU A 53 5.01 -1.40 5.10
C GLU A 53 5.12 -2.52 4.07
N GLU A 54 5.30 -3.75 4.57
CA GLU A 54 5.56 -4.93 3.74
C GLU A 54 4.69 -6.10 4.15
N GLY A 55 4.52 -7.06 3.24
CA GLY A 55 3.66 -8.23 3.48
C GLY A 55 2.18 -7.87 3.50
N LEU A 56 1.80 -6.77 2.84
CA LEU A 56 0.43 -6.30 2.76
C LEU A 56 -0.36 -7.20 1.81
N ALA A 57 -1.47 -7.74 2.28
CA ALA A 57 -2.38 -8.46 1.41
C ALA A 57 -3.19 -7.48 0.55
N GLY A 58 -3.44 -7.82 -0.71
CA GLY A 58 -4.11 -6.92 -1.61
C GLY A 58 -4.67 -7.57 -2.87
N SER A 59 -5.06 -6.73 -3.80
CA SER A 59 -5.48 -7.13 -5.14
C SER A 59 -5.12 -6.08 -6.17
N VAL A 60 -4.83 -6.50 -7.39
CA VAL A 60 -4.68 -5.60 -8.54
C VAL A 60 -5.93 -5.75 -9.39
N ARG A 61 -6.55 -4.64 -9.73
CA ARG A 61 -7.69 -4.57 -10.64
C ARG A 61 -7.24 -3.93 -11.95
N TYR A 62 -7.47 -4.66 -13.03
CA TYR A 62 -7.25 -4.19 -14.39
C TYR A 62 -8.59 -3.85 -15.02
N ARG A 63 -8.68 -2.67 -15.62
CA ARG A 63 -9.85 -2.22 -16.38
C ARG A 63 -9.41 -1.76 -17.75
N ASP A 64 -9.92 -2.44 -18.77
CA ASP A 64 -9.60 -2.19 -20.18
C ASP A 64 -8.09 -2.13 -20.44
N TYR A 65 -7.33 -2.94 -19.71
CA TYR A 65 -5.87 -2.99 -19.76
C TYR A 65 -5.42 -3.64 -21.06
N ARG A 66 -4.47 -3.02 -21.75
CA ARG A 66 -3.84 -3.58 -22.94
C ARG A 66 -2.34 -3.37 -22.88
N ASP A 67 -1.61 -4.40 -23.27
CA ASP A 67 -0.22 -4.31 -23.70
C ASP A 67 -0.02 -5.14 -24.97
N HIS A 68 1.22 -5.24 -25.46
CA HIS A 68 1.57 -6.00 -26.66
C HIS A 68 1.39 -7.53 -26.53
N ARG A 69 1.15 -8.05 -25.33
CA ARG A 69 1.06 -9.49 -25.01
C ARG A 69 -0.33 -9.90 -24.52
N MET A 70 -1.08 -9.00 -23.91
CA MET A 70 -2.34 -9.30 -23.24
C MET A 70 -3.35 -8.15 -23.30
N ASN A 71 -4.62 -8.53 -23.20
CA ASN A 71 -5.74 -7.63 -23.12
C ASN A 71 -6.67 -8.12 -21.99
N LEU A 72 -6.82 -7.32 -20.94
CA LEU A 72 -7.59 -7.65 -19.74
C LEU A 72 -8.73 -6.64 -19.59
N GLY A 73 -9.98 -7.11 -19.72
CA GLY A 73 -11.17 -6.24 -19.68
C GLY A 73 -11.54 -5.78 -18.27
N ASN A 74 -11.80 -6.71 -17.35
CA ASN A 74 -12.16 -6.43 -15.95
C ASN A 74 -11.65 -7.57 -15.07
N GLU A 75 -10.34 -7.65 -14.89
CA GLU A 75 -9.72 -8.72 -14.14
C GLU A 75 -9.27 -8.25 -12.76
N ILE A 76 -9.45 -9.10 -11.75
CA ILE A 76 -9.02 -8.84 -10.38
C ILE A 76 -8.13 -10.00 -9.95
N GLU A 77 -6.90 -9.68 -9.57
CA GLU A 77 -5.93 -10.67 -9.12
C GLU A 77 -5.54 -10.41 -7.66
N GLY A 78 -5.63 -11.44 -6.82
CA GLY A 78 -5.14 -11.39 -5.44
C GLY A 78 -3.61 -11.38 -5.40
N THR A 79 -3.03 -10.46 -4.64
CA THR A 79 -1.57 -10.28 -4.53
C THR A 79 -1.15 -10.01 -3.09
N ALA A 80 0.16 -10.05 -2.85
CA ALA A 80 0.77 -9.45 -1.67
C ALA A 80 1.76 -8.37 -2.14
N GLY A 81 1.96 -7.35 -1.34
CA GLY A 81 2.75 -6.20 -1.75
C GLY A 81 3.42 -5.46 -0.60
N ALA A 82 4.20 -4.47 -1.00
CA ALA A 82 4.84 -3.52 -0.11
C ALA A 82 4.61 -2.11 -0.60
N ILE A 83 4.53 -1.18 0.34
CA ILE A 83 4.51 0.26 0.08
C ILE A 83 5.75 0.83 0.76
N VAL A 84 6.57 1.52 -0.01
CA VAL A 84 7.68 2.30 0.52
C VAL A 84 7.60 3.71 -0.02
N LEU A 85 7.70 4.67 0.89
CA LEU A 85 7.75 6.08 0.61
C LEU A 85 9.08 6.62 1.10
N THR A 86 9.84 7.22 0.19
CA THR A 86 11.05 7.99 0.53
C THR A 86 10.75 9.48 0.41
N ALA A 87 11.72 10.32 0.74
CA ALA A 87 11.60 11.76 0.49
C ALA A 87 11.46 12.08 -1.02
N GLY A 88 11.95 11.21 -1.90
CA GLY A 88 12.04 11.47 -3.34
C GLY A 88 11.10 10.64 -4.21
N ARG A 89 10.58 9.50 -3.74
CA ARG A 89 9.75 8.61 -4.57
C ARG A 89 8.78 7.74 -3.77
N LEU A 90 7.73 7.31 -4.47
CA LEU A 90 6.81 6.28 -4.04
C LEU A 90 7.11 4.97 -4.78
N VAL A 91 7.31 3.90 -4.03
CA VAL A 91 7.49 2.55 -4.55
C VAL A 91 6.36 1.66 -4.03
N VAL A 92 5.63 1.04 -4.96
CA VAL A 92 4.68 -0.04 -4.67
C VAL A 92 5.16 -1.31 -5.37
N TRP A 93 5.40 -2.33 -4.56
CA TRP A 93 5.87 -3.64 -5.01
C TRP A 93 4.74 -4.66 -4.90
N ILE A 94 4.61 -5.54 -5.89
CA ILE A 94 3.68 -6.67 -5.83
C ILE A 94 4.41 -7.98 -6.10
N SER A 95 4.11 -9.02 -5.33
CA SER A 95 4.75 -10.33 -5.46
C SER A 95 4.09 -11.26 -6.49
N ARG A 96 2.83 -10.99 -6.89
CA ARG A 96 2.07 -11.82 -7.82
C ARG A 96 1.43 -11.00 -8.94
N GLY A 97 1.27 -11.64 -10.09
CA GLY A 97 0.61 -11.13 -11.30
C GLY A 97 1.51 -11.04 -12.52
N PRO A 98 0.93 -10.72 -13.69
CA PRO A 98 1.67 -10.55 -14.94
C PRO A 98 2.77 -9.49 -14.82
N HIS A 99 2.58 -8.53 -13.91
CA HIS A 99 3.52 -7.45 -13.59
C HIS A 99 4.11 -7.55 -12.19
N ARG A 100 4.53 -8.77 -11.78
CA ARG A 100 5.28 -8.95 -10.52
C ARG A 100 6.52 -8.05 -10.48
N GLY A 101 6.84 -7.53 -9.30
CA GLY A 101 7.97 -6.63 -9.08
C GLY A 101 7.56 -5.21 -8.74
N LYS A 102 8.35 -4.23 -9.22
CA LYS A 102 8.03 -2.80 -9.09
C LYS A 102 6.81 -2.49 -9.94
N HIS A 103 5.67 -2.33 -9.30
CA HIS A 103 4.42 -2.00 -9.98
C HIS A 103 4.26 -0.48 -10.13
N ILE A 104 4.70 0.25 -9.10
CA ILE A 104 4.82 1.70 -9.10
C ILE A 104 6.22 2.03 -8.59
N ASP A 105 6.97 2.84 -9.33
CA ASP A 105 8.24 3.44 -8.93
C ASP A 105 8.26 4.82 -9.59
N VAL A 106 7.72 5.81 -8.89
CA VAL A 106 7.52 7.17 -9.43
C VAL A 106 8.13 8.21 -8.51
N PRO A 107 8.76 9.25 -9.07
CA PRO A 107 9.23 10.36 -8.26
C PRO A 107 8.04 11.08 -7.60
N LEU A 108 8.29 11.63 -6.42
CA LEU A 108 7.41 12.62 -5.82
C LEU A 108 7.78 13.98 -6.38
N SER A 109 6.79 14.71 -6.88
CA SER A 109 6.91 16.14 -7.21
C SER A 109 5.95 16.88 -6.32
N ASP A 110 6.46 17.83 -5.52
CA ASP A 110 5.69 18.56 -4.51
C ASP A 110 4.96 17.63 -3.51
N GLY A 111 5.62 16.52 -3.13
CA GLY A 111 5.06 15.51 -2.23
C GLY A 111 4.05 14.56 -2.86
N ARG A 112 3.73 14.72 -4.14
CA ARG A 112 2.72 13.91 -4.85
C ARG A 112 3.35 12.96 -5.86
N PRO A 113 2.88 11.71 -5.94
CA PRO A 113 3.37 10.75 -6.93
C PRO A 113 2.87 11.12 -8.33
N ALA A 114 3.81 11.34 -9.25
CA ALA A 114 3.47 11.77 -10.61
C ALA A 114 2.59 10.74 -11.33
N GLY A 115 1.39 11.15 -11.75
CA GLY A 115 0.48 10.31 -12.54
C GLY A 115 -0.21 9.18 -11.78
N ILE A 116 -0.10 9.15 -10.44
CA ILE A 116 -0.76 8.17 -9.57
C ILE A 116 -1.82 8.86 -8.73
N ASP A 117 -3.03 8.30 -8.73
CA ASP A 117 -4.16 8.69 -7.90
C ASP A 117 -4.16 7.83 -6.64
N VAL A 118 -3.97 8.45 -5.47
CA VAL A 118 -3.89 7.76 -4.17
C VAL A 118 -5.13 8.04 -3.36
N ARG A 119 -5.84 6.99 -2.95
CA ARG A 119 -7.07 7.11 -2.17
C ARG A 119 -7.05 6.19 -0.96
N ALA A 120 -7.51 6.71 0.17
CA ALA A 120 -7.80 5.89 1.33
C ALA A 120 -9.23 5.34 1.25
N GLU A 121 -9.37 4.04 1.46
CA GLU A 121 -10.64 3.37 1.73
C GLU A 121 -10.57 2.72 3.12
N LEU A 122 -11.71 2.23 3.63
CA LEU A 122 -11.76 1.64 4.97
C LEU A 122 -10.84 0.40 5.04
N GLY A 123 -9.72 0.54 5.75
CA GLY A 123 -8.72 -0.51 5.98
C GLY A 123 -7.83 -0.85 4.78
N ARG A 124 -7.80 -0.01 3.73
CA ARG A 124 -6.94 -0.21 2.55
C ARG A 124 -6.59 1.11 1.86
N VAL A 125 -5.47 1.14 1.16
CA VAL A 125 -5.11 2.21 0.23
C VAL A 125 -5.28 1.71 -1.20
N VAL A 126 -5.73 2.59 -2.08
CA VAL A 126 -5.91 2.34 -3.51
C VAL A 126 -4.98 3.26 -4.28
N PHE A 127 -4.13 2.67 -5.10
CA PHE A 127 -3.27 3.36 -6.06
C PHE A 127 -3.81 3.14 -7.47
N GLY A 128 -4.41 4.16 -8.06
CA GLY A 128 -4.93 4.14 -9.43
C GLY A 128 -4.00 4.84 -10.39
N TYR A 129 -3.77 4.27 -11.57
CA TYR A 129 -3.02 4.95 -12.63
C TYR A 129 -3.39 4.46 -14.02
N ASP A 130 -3.04 5.28 -15.02
CA ASP A 130 -3.10 4.92 -16.43
C ASP A 130 -1.69 4.49 -16.88
N PRO A 131 -1.48 3.21 -17.22
CA PRO A 131 -0.18 2.71 -17.63
C PRO A 131 0.35 3.38 -18.91
N GLY A 132 -0.54 3.94 -19.75
CA GLY A 132 -0.18 4.69 -20.95
C GLY A 132 0.63 5.96 -20.68
N ARG A 133 0.53 6.51 -19.47
CA ARG A 133 1.34 7.67 -19.06
C ARG A 133 2.82 7.34 -18.86
N PHE A 134 3.15 6.07 -18.61
CA PHE A 134 4.52 5.63 -18.34
C PHE A 134 5.08 4.78 -19.49
N HIS A 135 4.21 4.09 -20.22
CA HIS A 135 4.56 3.26 -21.35
C HIS A 135 3.53 3.44 -22.47
N PRO A 136 3.90 4.06 -23.61
CA PRO A 136 2.95 4.37 -24.67
C PRO A 136 2.31 3.13 -25.31
N ASP A 137 2.96 1.96 -25.20
CA ASP A 137 2.44 0.69 -25.69
C ASP A 137 1.39 0.05 -24.75
N ARG A 138 1.04 0.74 -23.65
CA ARG A 138 0.06 0.27 -22.68
C ARG A 138 -1.14 1.22 -22.61
N SER A 139 -2.31 0.69 -22.31
CA SER A 139 -3.51 1.50 -22.10
C SER A 139 -4.41 0.89 -21.03
N GLY A 140 -5.39 1.67 -20.58
CA GLY A 140 -6.43 1.24 -19.66
C GLY A 140 -6.26 1.88 -18.28
N ARG A 141 -6.76 1.21 -17.25
CA ARG A 141 -6.62 1.64 -15.86
C ARG A 141 -6.21 0.48 -14.99
N VAL A 142 -5.22 0.72 -14.14
CA VAL A 142 -4.73 -0.23 -13.15
C VAL A 142 -4.97 0.34 -11.77
N GLU A 143 -5.52 -0.47 -10.87
CA GLU A 143 -5.74 -0.10 -9.48
C GLU A 143 -5.12 -1.14 -8.57
N VAL A 144 -4.18 -0.73 -7.73
CA VAL A 144 -3.59 -1.59 -6.70
C VAL A 144 -4.27 -1.30 -5.37
N HIS A 145 -4.90 -2.32 -4.81
CA HIS A 145 -5.59 -2.28 -3.53
C HIS A 145 -4.73 -2.99 -2.50
N LEU A 146 -4.14 -2.28 -1.53
CA LEU A 146 -3.34 -2.87 -0.47
C LEU A 146 -3.98 -2.63 0.89
N LYS A 147 -4.18 -3.70 1.67
CA LYS A 147 -4.72 -3.60 3.02
C LYS A 147 -3.65 -3.04 3.96
N THR A 148 -3.92 -1.89 4.54
CA THR A 148 -3.05 -1.23 5.51
C THR A 148 -3.92 -0.42 6.47
N PRO A 149 -3.64 -0.46 7.79
CA PRO A 149 -4.30 0.41 8.75
C PRO A 149 -3.89 1.88 8.55
N SER A 150 -2.74 2.13 7.93
CA SER A 150 -2.14 3.45 7.71
C SER A 150 -2.68 4.13 6.44
N ALA A 151 -3.75 3.61 5.83
CA ALA A 151 -4.31 4.16 4.60
C ALA A 151 -4.69 5.65 4.69
N PRO A 152 -5.34 6.14 5.78
CA PRO A 152 -5.67 7.56 5.90
C PRO A 152 -4.42 8.45 5.95
N GLU A 153 -3.36 7.99 6.63
CA GLU A 153 -2.11 8.72 6.72
C GLU A 153 -1.40 8.80 5.37
N LEU A 154 -1.32 7.67 4.66
CA LEU A 154 -0.73 7.61 3.32
C LEU A 154 -1.44 8.52 2.33
N ALA A 155 -2.78 8.52 2.32
CA ALA A 155 -3.54 9.39 1.43
C ALA A 155 -3.37 10.88 1.78
N GLN A 156 -3.21 11.24 3.06
CA GLN A 156 -2.90 12.62 3.44
C GLN A 156 -1.50 13.07 3.00
N ARG A 157 -0.51 12.17 3.05
CA ARG A 157 0.87 12.47 2.65
C ARG A 157 1.03 12.57 1.13
N LEU A 158 0.21 11.85 0.36
CA LEU A 158 0.34 11.70 -1.09
C LEU A 158 -0.77 12.42 -1.89
N GLY A 159 -1.72 13.06 -1.19
CA GLY A 159 -2.93 13.68 -1.76
C GLY A 159 -2.85 15.18 -2.00
#